data_AF-A0A0B1SGA7-F1
#
_entry.id   AF-A0A0B1SGA7-F1
#
_cell.length_a   1.000
_cell.length_b   1.000
_cell.length_c   1.000
_cell.angle_alpha   90.00
_cell.angle_beta   90.00
_cell.angle_gamma   90.00
#
_symmetry.space_group_name_H-M   'P 1'
#
loop_
_entity.id
_entity.type
_entity.pdbx_description
1 polymer ?
#
loop_
_entity_poly.entity_id
_entity_poly.type
_entity_poly.pdbx_seq_one_letter_code
_entity_poly.pdbx_strand_id
1 'polypeptide(L)' 'MGLVAAREAVDLCRFSTDPEDGTRSVVMVSVTHPSAPLREGVVRVHTHPSLLLISPSGNDTKVTSIIQAELHLTG' A
#
# COMPACT_ATOMS: atom_id res chain seq x y z
N MET A 1 2.46 -20.62 -16.63
CA MET A 1 1.70 -19.48 -16.08
C MET A 1 1.68 -19.63 -14.58
N GLY A 2 2.08 -18.60 -13.82
CA GLY A 2 2.06 -18.66 -12.36
C GLY A 2 0.63 -18.79 -11.85
N LEU A 3 0.44 -19.34 -10.65
CA LEU A 3 -0.87 -19.50 -9.98
C LEU A 3 -1.60 -18.18 -9.72
N VAL A 4 -0.95 -17.04 -10.01
CA VAL A 4 -1.44 -15.73 -9.68
C VAL A 4 -1.20 -14.74 -10.80
N ALA A 5 -2.30 -14.16 -11.29
CA ALA A 5 -2.29 -13.15 -12.34
C ALA A 5 -1.55 -11.87 -11.90
N ALA A 6 -1.13 -11.07 -12.89
CA ALA A 6 -0.56 -9.75 -12.64
C ALA A 6 -1.58 -8.89 -11.88
N ARG A 7 -1.08 -8.07 -10.95
CA ARG A 7 -1.91 -7.25 -10.07
C ARG A 7 -1.50 -5.80 -10.06
N GLU A 8 -2.49 -4.95 -9.85
CA GLU A 8 -2.27 -3.54 -9.61
C GLU A 8 -3.11 -3.08 -8.42
N ALA A 9 -2.58 -2.14 -7.66
CA ALA A 9 -3.31 -1.38 -6.67
C ALA A 9 -3.36 0.09 -7.12
N VAL A 10 -4.46 0.77 -6.80
CA VAL A 10 -4.58 2.21 -6.97
C VAL A 10 -4.98 2.74 -5.61
N ASP A 11 -3.99 3.24 -4.88
CA ASP A 11 -4.16 3.64 -3.49
C ASP A 11 -3.98 5.16 -3.33
N LEU A 12 -4.83 5.75 -2.50
CA LEU A 12 -4.62 7.09 -1.98
C LEU A 12 -3.66 6.99 -0.80
N CYS A 13 -2.48 7.61 -0.95
CA CYS A 13 -1.44 7.58 0.06
C CYS A 13 -1.36 8.93 0.78
N ARG A 14 -1.47 8.92 2.11
CA ARG A 14 -1.16 10.08 2.95
C ARG A 14 0.18 9.86 3.64
N PHE A 15 1.13 10.71 3.30
CA PHE A 15 2.45 10.76 3.93
C PHE A 15 2.41 11.71 5.12
N SER A 16 3.04 11.32 6.22
CA SER A 16 3.27 12.21 7.37
C SER A 16 4.67 12.02 7.93
N THR A 17 5.16 13.06 8.60
CA THR A 17 6.37 13.02 9.41
C THR A 17 6.02 13.66 10.74
N ASP A 18 6.27 12.92 11.82
CA ASP A 18 6.17 13.43 13.17
C ASP A 18 7.38 14.33 13.45
N PRO A 19 7.17 15.60 13.80
CA PRO A 19 8.26 16.54 14.04
C PRO A 19 8.99 16.28 15.37
N GLU A 20 8.40 15.55 16.32
CA GLU A 20 8.99 15.34 17.64
C GLU A 20 10.05 14.24 17.62
N ASP A 21 9.76 13.12 16.96
CA ASP A 21 10.63 11.95 16.95
C ASP A 21 11.17 11.61 15.55
N GLY A 22 10.75 12.31 14.50
CA GLY A 22 11.15 12.08 13.12
C GLY A 22 10.53 10.84 12.49
N THR A 23 9.56 10.20 13.14
CA THR A 23 8.83 9.04 12.61
C THR A 23 8.08 9.42 11.33
N ARG A 24 8.23 8.61 10.29
CA ARG A 24 7.57 8.80 9.00
C ARG A 24 6.54 7.72 8.80
N SER A 25 5.38 8.08 8.30
CA SER A 25 4.33 7.11 8.02
C SER A 25 3.68 7.34 6.66
N VAL A 26 3.18 6.24 6.09
CA VAL A 26 2.27 6.25 4.96
C VAL A 26 1.05 5.44 5.34
N VAL A 27 -0.11 6.11 5.34
CA VAL A 27 -1.40 5.43 5.35
C VAL A 27 -1.89 5.32 3.92
N MET A 28 -2.33 4.13 3.53
CA MET A 28 -2.81 3.83 2.18
C MET A 28 -4.16 3.11 2.23
N VAL A 29 -5.02 3.44 1.27
CA VAL A 29 -6.33 2.82 1.06
C VAL A 29 -6.67 2.84 -0.42
N SER A 30 -7.32 1.80 -0.92
CA SER A 30 -7.70 1.74 -2.32
C SER A 30 -8.74 2.78 -2.70
N VAL A 31 -8.56 3.32 -3.90
CA VAL A 31 -9.46 4.30 -4.52
C VAL A 31 -9.67 3.97 -6.00
N THR A 32 -10.77 4.46 -6.56
CA THR A 32 -11.01 4.47 -8.00
C THR A 32 -10.64 5.83 -8.57
N HIS A 33 -9.82 5.86 -9.63
CA HIS A 33 -9.43 7.12 -10.29
C HIS A 33 -9.58 7.01 -11.81
N PRO A 34 -10.20 7.98 -12.50
CA PRO A 34 -10.43 7.92 -13.96
C PRO A 34 -9.16 7.79 -14.80
N SER A 35 -8.02 8.31 -14.33
CA SER A 35 -6.74 8.18 -15.04
C SER A 35 -6.06 6.81 -14.86
N ALA A 36 -6.64 5.93 -14.04
CA ALA A 36 -6.12 4.59 -13.76
C ALA A 36 -7.22 3.53 -13.99
N PRO A 37 -7.74 3.39 -15.22
CA PRO A 37 -8.72 2.36 -15.53
C PRO A 37 -8.10 0.96 -15.41
N LEU A 38 -8.95 -0.05 -15.20
CA LEU A 38 -8.52 -1.45 -15.15
C LEU A 38 -7.99 -1.88 -16.51
N ARG A 39 -6.82 -2.54 -16.51
CA ARG A 39 -6.17 -3.07 -17.71
C ARG A 39 -6.55 -4.53 -17.92
N GLU A 40 -6.67 -4.92 -19.18
CA GLU A 40 -6.95 -6.32 -19.54
C GLU A 40 -5.85 -7.25 -19.03
N GLY A 41 -6.24 -8.40 -18.46
CA GLY A 41 -5.31 -9.39 -17.90
C GLY A 41 -4.66 -9.00 -16.57
N VAL A 42 -5.04 -7.87 -15.96
CA VAL A 42 -4.58 -7.43 -14.63
C VAL A 42 -5.73 -7.48 -13.63
N VAL A 43 -5.47 -8.06 -12.46
CA VAL A 43 -6.45 -8.07 -11.36
C VAL A 43 -6.23 -6.85 -10.47
N ARG A 44 -7.30 -6.08 -10.23
CA ARG A 44 -7.28 -4.95 -9.28
C ARG A 44 -7.33 -5.49 -7.85
N VAL A 45 -6.32 -5.13 -7.07
CA VAL A 45 -6.26 -5.38 -5.62
C VAL A 45 -7.11 -4.34 -4.91
N HIS A 46 -7.76 -4.75 -3.83
CA HIS A 46 -8.41 -3.83 -2.89
C HIS A 46 -7.61 -3.79 -1.59
N THR A 47 -6.88 -2.70 -1.38
CA THR A 47 -6.14 -2.38 -0.15
C THR A 47 -7.09 -1.74 0.86
N HIS A 48 -7.31 -2.42 1.98
CA HIS A 48 -7.95 -1.85 3.18
C HIS A 48 -6.98 -0.87 3.86
N PRO A 49 -7.45 -0.01 4.80
CA PRO A 49 -6.56 0.90 5.52
C PRO A 49 -5.31 0.20 6.06
N SER A 50 -4.17 0.55 5.47
CA SER A 50 -2.87 -0.09 5.69
C SER A 50 -1.81 0.95 6.02
N LEU A 51 -0.74 0.54 6.70
CA LEU A 51 0.28 1.42 7.26
C LEU A 51 1.69 0.93 6.94
N LEU A 52 2.53 1.82 6.42
CA LEU A 52 3.98 1.71 6.51
C LEU A 52 4.50 2.75 7.49
N LEU A 53 5.27 2.32 8.48
CA LEU A 53 5.85 3.16 9.51
C LEU A 53 7.37 2.99 9.51
N ILE A 54 8.09 4.11 9.54
CA ILE A 54 9.53 4.18 9.59
C ILE A 54 9.89 5.07 10.78
N SER A 55 10.39 4.48 11.86
CA SER A 55 10.71 5.20 13.09
C SER A 55 12.20 5.04 13.43
N PRO A 56 12.88 6.08 13.96
CA PRO A 56 14.22 5.91 14.50
C PRO A 56 14.27 4.85 15.62
N SER A 57 15.39 4.15 15.73
CA SER A 57 15.61 3.16 16.79
C SER A 57 17.09 3.15 17.19
N GLY A 58 17.47 4.09 18.06
CA GLY A 58 18.88 4.32 18.41
C GLY A 58 19.67 4.79 17.18
N ASN A 59 20.69 4.01 16.78
CA ASN A 59 21.47 4.27 15.56
C ASN A 59 20.87 3.61 14.31
N ASP A 60 19.79 2.84 14.45
CA ASP A 60 19.12 2.12 13.37
C ASP A 60 17.75 2.73 13.04
N THR A 61 17.10 2.15 12.02
CA THR A 61 15.73 2.48 11.64
C THR A 61 14.84 1.25 11.77
N LYS A 62 13.71 1.38 12.47
CA LYS A 62 12.69 0.35 12.52
C LYS A 62 11.66 0.60 11.43
N VAL A 63 11.44 -0.41 10.59
CA VAL A 63 10.39 -0.39 9.56
C VAL A 63 9.29 -1.37 9.95
N THR A 64 8.05 -0.89 10.03
CA THR A 64 6.88 -1.71 10.32
C THR A 64 5.90 -1.59 9.16
N SER A 65 5.42 -2.73 8.65
CA SER A 65 4.42 -2.79 7.58
C SER A 65 3.21 -3.57 8.07
N ILE A 66 2.04 -2.94 8.00
CA ILE A 66 0.74 -3.52 8.31
C ILE A 66 -0.09 -3.42 7.05
N ILE A 67 -0.26 -4.54 6.34
CA ILE A 67 -0.96 -4.60 5.06
C ILE A 67 -2.17 -5.51 5.20
N GLN A 68 -3.33 -5.00 4.82
CA GLN A 68 -4.54 -5.78 4.64
C GLN A 68 -5.05 -5.53 3.22
N ALA A 69 -5.06 -6.58 2.40
CA ALA A 69 -5.50 -6.46 1.01
C ALA A 69 -6.26 -7.71 0.56
N GLU A 70 -7.28 -7.50 -0.25
CA GLU A 70 -8.01 -8.55 -0.94
C GLU A 70 -7.36 -8.82 -2.30
N LEU A 71 -6.84 -10.04 -2.43
CA LEU A 71 -6.24 -10.54 -3.65
C LEU A 71 -7.25 -11.43 -4.35
N HIS A 72 -8.04 -10.86 -5.26
CA HIS A 72 -8.91 -11.67 -6.12
C HIS A 72 -8.03 -12.66 -6.93
N LEU A 73 -8.45 -13.92 -6.96
CA LEU A 73 -7.71 -15.00 -7.64
C LEU A 73 -7.96 -14.99 -9.16
N THR A 74 -9.10 -14.45 -9.58
CA THR A 74 -9.53 -14.28 -10.97
C THR A 74 -10.33 -12.98 -11.10
N GLY A 75 -10.11 -12.24 -12.18
CA GLY A 75 -10.94 -11.10 -12.60
C GLY A 75 -12.07 -11.54 -13.52
#